data_AF-A0A821HZH7-F1
#
_entry.id   AF-A0A821HZH7-F1
#
_cell.length_a   1.000
_cell.length_b   1.000
_cell.length_c   1.000
_cell.angle_alpha   90.00
_cell.angle_beta   90.00
_cell.angle_gamma   90.00
#
_symmetry.space_group_name_H-M   'P 1'
#
loop_
_entity.id
_entity.type
_entity.pdbx_description
1 polymer ?
#
loop_
_entity_poly.entity_id
_entity_poly.type
_entity_poly.pdbx_seq_one_letter_code
_entity_poly.pdbx_strand_id
1 'polypeptide(L)'
;MDNNSIINRNTDDTNKHINYRQPMYLTRSSSILYQILNKALNFSLKKKDEKQFINVRLQLLDQQYCLEMDRQLWQSYLDIGLQQHLWADQFYTMAKTNDFDLCKQYVMNYIENNKKQLNHCQSELTKQEEQFQTCPMIELSFEQIEQRLKELVDRERKYLSKRNNDKLIKFKDDISEKQRLTTISTSALMNN
;
A
#
# COMPACT_ATOMS: atom_id res chain seq x y z
N MET A 1 46.18 -16.24 -5.09
CA MET A 1 45.89 -15.48 -3.86
C MET A 1 44.70 -14.61 -4.19
N ASP A 2 43.52 -15.18 -3.99
CA ASP A 2 42.28 -14.70 -4.60
C ASP A 2 41.51 -13.78 -3.66
N ASN A 3 41.17 -12.62 -4.23
CA ASN A 3 39.89 -11.92 -4.15
C ASN A 3 39.17 -11.85 -2.79
N ASN A 4 39.40 -10.75 -2.07
CA ASN A 4 38.39 -10.16 -1.19
C ASN A 4 37.78 -8.93 -1.89
N SER A 5 36.72 -9.15 -2.67
CA SER A 5 35.71 -8.12 -2.93
C SER A 5 34.34 -8.72 -2.67
N ILE A 6 33.91 -8.71 -1.41
CA ILE A 6 32.51 -8.93 -1.06
C ILE A 6 31.77 -7.67 -1.47
N ILE A 7 31.34 -7.65 -2.74
CA ILE A 7 30.46 -6.64 -3.27
C ILE A 7 29.10 -6.86 -2.61
N ASN A 8 28.74 -5.89 -1.78
CA ASN A 8 27.46 -5.72 -1.12
C ASN A 8 26.35 -5.66 -2.19
N ARG A 9 25.74 -6.80 -2.51
CA ARG A 9 24.58 -6.93 -3.40
C ARG A 9 23.38 -7.38 -2.57
N ASN A 10 22.75 -6.47 -1.83
CA ASN A 10 21.50 -6.80 -1.12
C ASN A 10 20.57 -5.59 -0.91
N THR A 11 20.53 -4.64 -1.86
CA THR A 11 19.62 -3.49 -1.78
C THR A 11 18.61 -3.37 -2.93
N ASP A 12 18.68 -4.21 -3.96
CA ASP A 12 17.83 -4.03 -5.17
C ASP A 12 16.60 -4.95 -5.27
N ASP A 13 16.48 -6.02 -4.50
CA ASP A 13 15.37 -6.98 -4.65
C ASP A 13 14.18 -6.73 -3.70
N THR A 14 14.30 -5.87 -2.69
CA THR A 14 13.19 -5.52 -1.78
C THR A 14 12.18 -4.54 -2.40
N ASN A 15 12.49 -3.94 -3.54
CA ASN A 15 11.60 -2.98 -4.23
C ASN A 15 10.57 -3.64 -5.16
N LYS A 16 10.58 -4.96 -5.35
CA LYS A 16 9.66 -5.65 -6.30
C LYS A 16 8.29 -6.03 -5.73
N HIS A 17 8.01 -5.80 -4.45
CA HIS A 17 6.79 -6.33 -3.83
C HIS A 17 5.64 -5.35 -3.59
N ILE A 18 5.76 -4.07 -3.97
CA ILE A 18 4.60 -3.19 -4.04
C ILE A 18 4.00 -3.32 -5.43
N ASN A 19 3.13 -4.32 -5.59
CA ASN A 19 2.36 -4.49 -6.81
C ASN A 19 1.23 -3.45 -6.83
N TYR A 20 1.59 -2.16 -6.92
CA TYR A 20 0.65 -1.06 -7.11
C TYR A 20 0.05 -1.22 -8.51
N ARG A 21 -1.08 -1.94 -8.55
CA ARG A 21 -1.89 -2.00 -9.77
C ARG A 21 -2.74 -0.74 -9.82
N GLN A 22 -2.45 0.12 -10.78
CA GLN A 22 -3.27 1.30 -11.06
C GLN A 22 -4.74 0.86 -11.20
N PRO A 23 -5.67 1.63 -10.61
CA PRO A 23 -7.08 1.30 -10.66
C PRO A 23 -7.60 1.51 -12.08
N MET A 24 -8.66 0.78 -12.43
CA MET A 24 -9.23 0.83 -13.76
C MET A 24 -9.53 2.26 -14.23
N TYR A 25 -10.03 3.13 -13.34
CA TYR A 25 -10.40 4.50 -13.70
C TYR A 25 -9.20 5.37 -14.11
N LEU A 26 -8.02 5.19 -13.51
CA LEU A 26 -6.79 5.88 -13.91
C LEU A 26 -6.15 5.30 -15.19
N THR A 27 -6.48 4.05 -15.53
CA THR A 27 -6.01 3.40 -16.77
C THR A 27 -6.93 3.64 -17.98
N ARG A 28 -8.05 4.35 -17.80
CA ARG A 28 -8.97 4.66 -18.91
C ARG A 28 -8.33 5.68 -19.85
N SER A 29 -8.86 5.76 -21.07
CA SER A 29 -8.47 6.84 -21.98
C SER A 29 -8.71 8.20 -21.33
N SER A 30 -7.84 9.16 -21.64
CA SER A 30 -7.90 10.50 -21.03
C SER A 30 -9.28 11.15 -21.20
N SER A 31 -9.94 10.93 -22.35
CA SER A 31 -11.30 11.41 -22.58
C SER A 31 -12.29 10.91 -21.54
N ILE A 32 -12.29 9.60 -21.24
CA ILE A 32 -13.21 9.01 -20.26
C ILE A 32 -12.84 9.45 -18.85
N LEU A 33 -11.54 9.49 -18.52
CA LEU A 33 -11.08 9.96 -17.22
C LEU A 33 -11.57 11.39 -16.95
N TYR A 34 -11.46 12.30 -17.92
CA TYR A 34 -11.94 13.67 -17.76
C TYR A 34 -13.46 13.79 -17.72
N GLN A 35 -14.21 12.91 -18.37
CA GLN A 35 -15.66 12.84 -18.18
C GLN A 35 -16.03 12.46 -16.75
N ILE A 36 -15.34 11.46 -16.17
CA ILE A 36 -15.52 11.05 -14.78
C ILE A 36 -15.16 12.21 -13.84
N LEU A 37 -14.02 12.85 -14.06
CA LEU A 37 -13.53 13.98 -13.26
C LEU A 37 -14.49 15.17 -13.32
N ASN A 38 -14.97 15.54 -14.52
CA ASN A 38 -15.90 16.65 -14.65
C ASN A 38 -17.20 16.39 -13.88
N LYS A 39 -17.67 15.14 -13.90
CA LYS A 39 -18.84 14.72 -13.12
C LYS A 39 -18.57 14.72 -11.62
N ALA A 40 -17.40 14.24 -11.20
CA ALA A 40 -17.02 14.17 -9.78
C ALA A 40 -16.84 15.56 -9.17
N LEU A 41 -16.15 16.45 -9.89
CA LEU A 41 -15.92 17.84 -9.49
C LEU A 41 -17.15 18.73 -9.64
N ASN A 42 -18.16 18.29 -10.40
CA ASN A 42 -19.28 19.12 -10.84
C ASN A 42 -18.80 20.40 -11.53
N PHE A 43 -17.72 20.29 -12.31
CA PHE A 43 -17.02 21.40 -12.95
C PHE A 43 -16.37 20.92 -14.25
N SER A 44 -16.38 21.76 -15.29
CA SER A 44 -15.79 21.40 -16.58
C SER A 44 -14.34 21.84 -16.68
N LEU A 45 -13.41 20.88 -16.62
CA LEU A 45 -11.98 21.12 -16.84
C LEU A 45 -11.75 21.38 -18.33
N LYS A 46 -11.39 22.61 -18.69
CA LYS A 46 -11.23 23.02 -20.09
C LYS A 46 -9.77 23.15 -20.46
N LYS A 47 -8.98 23.83 -19.62
CA LYS A 47 -7.58 24.13 -19.92
C LYS A 47 -6.70 22.91 -19.67
N LYS A 48 -5.58 22.85 -20.39
CA LYS A 48 -4.61 21.75 -20.27
C LYS A 48 -4.01 21.68 -18.86
N ASP A 49 -3.69 22.83 -18.28
CA ASP A 49 -3.03 22.90 -16.98
C ASP A 49 -3.98 22.50 -15.84
N GLU A 50 -5.25 22.91 -15.90
CA GLU A 50 -6.31 22.45 -14.97
C GLU A 50 -6.43 20.93 -14.98
N LYS A 51 -6.51 20.34 -16.18
CA LYS A 51 -6.59 18.89 -16.38
C LYS A 51 -5.37 18.15 -15.85
N GLN A 52 -4.17 18.73 -16.04
CA GLN A 52 -2.93 18.15 -15.56
C GLN A 52 -2.88 18.20 -14.03
N PHE A 53 -3.18 19.35 -13.43
CA PHE A 53 -3.22 19.54 -11.98
C PHE A 53 -4.15 18.51 -11.32
N ILE A 54 -5.41 18.43 -11.76
CA ILE A 54 -6.38 17.49 -11.20
C ILE A 54 -5.95 16.04 -11.38
N ASN A 55 -5.39 15.68 -12.53
CA ASN A 55 -4.97 14.32 -12.79
C ASN A 55 -3.82 13.90 -11.85
N VAL A 56 -2.80 14.75 -11.69
CA VAL A 56 -1.68 14.45 -10.77
C VAL A 56 -2.20 14.40 -9.33
N ARG A 57 -3.06 15.33 -8.93
CA ARG A 57 -3.67 15.33 -7.59
C ARG A 57 -4.42 14.03 -7.31
N LEU A 58 -5.25 13.58 -8.25
CA LEU A 58 -5.99 12.32 -8.14
C LEU A 58 -5.06 11.11 -8.04
N GLN A 59 -3.99 11.06 -8.83
CA GLN A 59 -3.00 9.97 -8.78
C GLN A 59 -2.32 9.90 -7.41
N LEU A 60 -1.92 11.04 -6.85
CA LEU A 60 -1.31 11.11 -5.52
C LEU A 60 -2.30 10.67 -4.42
N LEU A 61 -3.54 11.15 -4.45
CA LEU A 61 -4.56 10.73 -3.47
C LEU A 61 -4.85 9.22 -3.54
N ASP A 62 -4.93 8.66 -4.75
CA ASP A 62 -5.12 7.23 -4.93
C ASP A 62 -3.92 6.41 -4.43
N GLN A 63 -2.70 6.87 -4.73
CA GLN A 63 -1.47 6.24 -4.26
C GLN A 63 -1.38 6.29 -2.73
N GLN A 64 -1.65 7.44 -2.12
CA GLN A 64 -1.68 7.61 -0.67
C GLN A 64 -2.65 6.63 -0.01
N TYR A 65 -3.88 6.55 -0.51
CA TYR A 65 -4.89 5.62 0.00
C TYR A 65 -4.39 4.17 -0.04
N CYS A 66 -3.83 3.75 -1.17
CA CYS A 66 -3.34 2.38 -1.34
C CYS A 66 -2.20 2.04 -0.39
N LEU A 67 -1.22 2.93 -0.28
CA LEU A 67 -0.08 2.76 0.61
C LEU A 67 -0.52 2.67 2.07
N GLU A 68 -1.50 3.47 2.48
CA GLU A 68 -2.03 3.45 3.84
C GLU A 68 -2.77 2.14 4.13
N MET A 69 -3.63 1.69 3.22
CA MET A 69 -4.34 0.41 3.37
C MET A 69 -3.38 -0.78 3.42
N ASP A 70 -2.34 -0.79 2.59
CA ASP A 70 -1.33 -1.85 2.63
C ASP A 70 -0.50 -1.74 3.92
N ARG A 71 -0.04 -0.56 4.33
CA ARG A 71 0.70 -0.37 5.61
C ARG A 71 -0.09 -0.92 6.79
N GLN A 72 -1.40 -0.65 6.88
CA GLN A 72 -2.26 -1.15 7.95
C GLN A 72 -2.37 -2.68 7.96
N LEU A 73 -2.51 -3.30 6.78
CA LEU A 73 -2.55 -4.76 6.65
C LEU A 73 -1.24 -5.39 7.14
N TRP A 74 -0.10 -4.87 6.68
CA TRP A 74 1.22 -5.38 7.07
C TRP A 74 1.51 -5.16 8.57
N GLN A 75 1.06 -4.03 9.13
CA GLN A 75 1.12 -3.81 10.58
C GLN A 75 0.30 -4.87 11.34
N SER A 76 -0.92 -5.19 10.87
CA SER A 76 -1.74 -6.23 11.49
C SER A 76 -1.08 -7.60 11.44
N TYR A 77 -0.40 -7.94 10.34
CA TYR A 77 0.41 -9.16 10.26
C TYR A 77 1.55 -9.18 11.26
N LEU A 78 2.27 -8.05 11.39
CA LEU A 78 3.35 -7.91 12.36
C LEU A 78 2.85 -8.14 13.79
N ASP A 79 1.78 -7.45 14.17
CA ASP A 79 1.24 -7.50 15.54
C ASP A 79 0.80 -8.92 15.92
N ILE A 80 0.07 -9.59 15.02
CA ILE A 80 -0.36 -10.98 15.23
C ILE A 80 0.85 -11.92 15.29
N GLY A 81 1.81 -11.78 14.36
CA GLY A 81 2.99 -12.65 14.32
C GLY A 81 3.86 -12.52 15.57
N LEU A 82 4.00 -11.31 16.11
CA LEU A 82 4.66 -11.07 17.38
C LEU A 82 3.89 -11.65 18.56
N GLN A 83 2.57 -11.45 18.62
CA GLN A 83 1.73 -11.95 19.71
C GLN A 83 1.74 -13.49 19.79
N GLN A 84 1.72 -14.16 18.64
CA GLN A 84 1.65 -15.62 18.54
C GLN A 84 3.04 -16.28 18.43
N HIS A 85 4.10 -15.46 18.33
CA HIS A 85 5.47 -15.90 18.06
C HIS A 85 5.57 -16.89 16.87
N LEU A 86 4.79 -16.60 15.82
CA LEU A 86 4.65 -17.49 14.67
C LEU A 86 4.33 -16.69 13.40
N TRP A 87 4.83 -17.17 12.26
CA TRP A 87 4.44 -16.66 10.95
C TRP A 87 3.71 -17.71 10.12
N ALA A 88 2.78 -17.24 9.28
CA ALA A 88 2.24 -18.05 8.18
C ALA A 88 3.34 -18.39 7.17
N ASP A 89 3.28 -19.57 6.56
CA ASP A 89 4.36 -20.11 5.70
C ASP A 89 4.69 -19.24 4.49
N GLN A 90 3.69 -18.49 4.01
CA GLN A 90 3.90 -17.50 2.94
C GLN A 90 4.94 -16.43 3.31
N PHE A 91 5.07 -16.04 4.59
CA PHE A 91 6.05 -15.04 5.02
C PHE A 91 7.46 -15.60 5.06
N TYR A 92 7.63 -16.83 5.54
CA TYR A 92 8.91 -17.55 5.44
C TYR A 92 9.36 -17.68 3.99
N THR A 93 8.42 -18.00 3.09
CA THR A 93 8.69 -18.07 1.65
C THR A 93 9.10 -16.72 1.06
N MET A 94 8.37 -15.65 1.39
CA MET A 94 8.67 -14.29 0.91
C MET A 94 10.01 -13.76 1.45
N ALA A 95 10.28 -13.99 2.74
CA ALA A 95 11.53 -13.59 3.39
C ALA A 95 12.71 -14.53 3.08
N LYS A 96 12.46 -15.65 2.37
CA LYS A 96 13.45 -16.69 2.03
C LYS A 96 14.22 -17.22 3.23
N THR A 97 13.51 -17.40 4.33
CA THR A 97 14.07 -17.86 5.61
C THR A 97 13.01 -18.62 6.38
N ASN A 98 13.41 -19.52 7.29
CA ASN A 98 12.55 -20.13 8.30
C ASN A 98 12.76 -19.50 9.69
N ASP A 99 13.68 -18.54 9.81
CA ASP A 99 13.98 -17.82 11.03
C ASP A 99 12.91 -16.76 11.33
N PHE A 100 12.43 -16.76 12.56
CA PHE A 100 11.36 -15.87 13.01
C PHE A 100 11.77 -14.40 12.98
N ASP A 101 12.98 -14.08 13.45
CA ASP A 101 13.48 -12.72 13.56
C ASP A 101 13.83 -12.14 12.19
N LEU A 102 14.36 -12.94 11.27
CA LEU A 102 14.57 -12.51 9.89
C LEU A 102 13.24 -12.23 9.16
N CYS A 103 12.19 -13.02 9.41
CA CYS A 103 10.85 -12.72 8.90
C CYS A 103 10.28 -11.44 9.49
N LYS A 104 10.44 -11.24 10.80
CA LYS A 104 10.05 -10.00 11.48
C LYS A 104 10.75 -8.78 10.85
N GLN A 105 12.06 -8.86 10.65
CA GLN A 105 12.83 -7.78 10.00
C GLN A 105 12.34 -7.51 8.58
N TYR A 106 12.04 -8.55 7.80
CA TYR A 106 11.45 -8.41 6.47
C TYR A 106 10.13 -7.62 6.51
N VAL A 107 9.20 -8.00 7.40
CA VAL A 107 7.90 -7.31 7.57
C VAL A 107 8.09 -5.86 8.01
N MET A 108 8.96 -5.60 8.99
CA MET A 108 9.25 -4.26 9.48
C MET A 108 9.84 -3.37 8.38
N ASN A 109 10.76 -3.89 7.58
CA ASN A 109 11.36 -3.17 6.45
C ASN A 109 10.31 -2.81 5.40
N TYR A 110 9.36 -3.70 5.13
CA TYR A 110 8.25 -3.43 4.22
C TYR A 110 7.36 -2.29 4.73
N ILE A 111 6.98 -2.32 6.01
CA ILE A 111 6.19 -1.25 6.65
C ILE A 111 6.93 0.08 6.59
N GLU A 112 8.24 0.08 6.86
CA GLU A 112 9.06 1.28 6.82
C GLU A 112 9.18 1.86 5.40
N ASN A 113 9.31 1.01 4.39
CA ASN A 113 9.28 1.44 3.00
C ASN A 113 7.94 2.12 2.63
N ASN A 114 6.81 1.54 3.05
CA ASN A 114 5.49 2.15 2.85
C ASN A 114 5.38 3.51 3.54
N LYS A 115 5.89 3.65 4.78
CA LYS A 115 5.93 4.94 5.49
C LYS A 115 6.72 6.00 4.73
N LYS A 116 7.90 5.65 4.21
CA LYS A 116 8.72 6.58 3.40
C LYS A 116 7.97 7.04 2.15
N GLN A 117 7.29 6.13 1.46
CA GLN A 117 6.50 6.47 0.27
C GLN A 117 5.27 7.32 0.62
N LEU A 118 4.59 7.05 1.74
CA LEU A 118 3.50 7.88 2.24
C LEU A 118 3.97 9.30 2.54
N ASN A 119 5.12 9.45 3.20
CA ASN A 119 5.70 10.75 3.49
C ASN A 119 6.05 11.53 2.21
N HIS A 120 6.61 10.84 1.21
CA HIS A 120 6.87 11.45 -0.09
C HIS A 120 5.57 11.91 -0.76
N CYS A 121 4.55 11.05 -0.80
CA CYS A 121 3.25 11.39 -1.38
C CYS A 121 2.60 12.58 -0.66
N GLN A 122 2.66 12.61 0.67
CA GLN A 122 2.14 13.73 1.47
C GLN A 122 2.88 15.03 1.15
N SER A 123 4.20 14.99 0.98
CA SER A 123 4.98 16.17 0.59
C SER A 123 4.57 16.70 -0.78
N GLU A 124 4.37 15.82 -1.78
CA GLU A 124 3.92 16.25 -3.12
C GLU A 124 2.50 16.80 -3.10
N LEU A 125 1.61 16.23 -2.28
CA LEU A 125 0.27 16.79 -2.05
C LEU A 125 0.37 18.19 -1.43
N THR A 126 1.16 18.38 -0.38
CA THR A 126 1.33 19.71 0.23
C THR A 126 1.90 20.73 -0.75
N LYS A 127 2.90 20.36 -1.57
CA LYS A 127 3.45 21.26 -2.61
C LYS A 127 2.39 21.73 -3.61
N GLN A 128 1.50 20.85 -4.05
CA GLN A 128 0.42 21.25 -4.96
C GLN A 128 -0.60 22.18 -4.31
N GLU A 129 -0.87 21.99 -3.02
CA GLU A 129 -1.74 22.90 -2.25
C GLU A 129 -1.15 24.30 -2.17
N GLU A 130 0.14 24.42 -1.81
CA GLU A 130 0.88 25.68 -1.76
C GLU A 130 0.90 26.37 -3.13
N GLN A 131 1.13 25.61 -4.20
CA GLN A 131 1.06 26.13 -5.58
C GLN A 131 -0.33 26.67 -5.93
N PHE A 132 -1.39 25.97 -5.51
CA PHE A 132 -2.75 26.41 -5.76
C PHE A 132 -3.10 27.68 -4.97
N GLN A 133 -2.66 27.79 -3.72
CA GLN A 133 -2.89 28.97 -2.88
C GLN A 133 -2.20 30.22 -3.43
N THR A 134 -1.00 30.06 -3.99
CA THR A 134 -0.22 31.16 -4.58
C THR A 134 -0.70 31.55 -5.98
N CYS A 135 -1.20 30.59 -6.77
CA CYS A 135 -1.73 30.83 -8.10
C CYS A 135 -2.92 29.90 -8.40
N PRO A 136 -4.16 30.31 -8.07
CA PRO A 136 -5.34 29.52 -8.36
C PRO A 136 -5.55 29.38 -9.86
N MET A 137 -5.51 28.14 -10.36
CA MET A 137 -5.69 27.85 -11.78
C MET A 137 -7.13 27.43 -12.14
N ILE A 138 -7.93 27.10 -11.13
CA ILE A 138 -9.29 26.56 -11.23
C ILE A 138 -10.21 27.44 -10.35
N GLU A 139 -11.44 27.67 -10.80
CA GLU A 139 -12.43 28.50 -10.07
C GLU A 139 -12.96 27.85 -8.78
N LEU A 140 -12.92 26.52 -8.70
CA LEU A 140 -13.28 25.77 -7.50
C LEU A 140 -12.29 26.05 -6.37
N SER A 141 -12.77 26.05 -5.12
CA SER A 141 -11.85 26.10 -3.98
C SER A 141 -11.02 24.82 -3.90
N PHE A 142 -9.82 24.93 -3.34
CA PHE A 142 -8.94 23.77 -3.15
C PHE A 142 -9.62 22.68 -2.31
N GLU A 143 -10.31 23.07 -1.23
CA GLU A 143 -11.05 22.15 -0.36
C GLU A 143 -12.15 21.40 -1.10
N GLN A 144 -12.87 22.07 -2.00
CA GLN A 144 -13.88 21.42 -2.84
C GLN A 144 -13.24 20.40 -3.77
N ILE A 145 -12.13 20.76 -4.44
CA ILE A 145 -11.40 19.83 -5.30
C ILE A 145 -10.94 18.61 -4.49
N GLU A 146 -10.29 18.85 -3.36
CA GLU A 146 -9.74 17.82 -2.48
C GLU A 146 -10.83 16.84 -2.02
N GLN A 147 -11.94 17.36 -1.50
CA GLN A 147 -13.05 16.55 -1.01
C GLN A 147 -13.63 15.66 -2.12
N ARG A 148 -13.87 16.22 -3.32
CA ARG A 148 -14.46 15.48 -4.44
C ARG A 148 -13.53 14.40 -4.98
N LEU A 149 -12.22 14.66 -5.02
CA LEU A 149 -11.25 13.66 -5.45
C LEU A 149 -11.10 12.55 -4.40
N LYS A 150 -11.09 12.87 -3.11
CA LYS A 150 -11.11 11.86 -2.04
C LYS A 150 -12.33 10.95 -2.11
N GLU A 151 -13.53 11.53 -2.27
CA GLU A 151 -14.77 10.75 -2.46
C GLU A 151 -14.70 9.82 -3.67
N LEU A 152 -14.10 10.28 -4.77
CA LEU A 152 -13.87 9.46 -5.96
C LEU A 152 -12.94 8.29 -5.63
N VAL A 153 -11.79 8.56 -5.01
CA VAL A 153 -10.82 7.52 -4.61
C VAL A 153 -11.47 6.49 -3.69
N ASP A 154 -12.15 6.94 -2.64
CA ASP A 154 -12.81 6.06 -1.67
C ASP A 154 -13.85 5.16 -2.34
N ARG A 155 -14.68 5.72 -3.23
CA ARG A 155 -15.69 4.95 -3.96
C ARG A 155 -15.06 3.89 -4.86
N GLU A 156 -14.03 4.26 -5.61
CA GLU A 156 -13.37 3.35 -6.56
C GLU A 156 -12.49 2.30 -5.86
N ARG A 157 -11.99 2.62 -4.66
CA ARG A 157 -11.10 1.76 -3.87
C ARG A 157 -11.78 1.05 -2.70
N LYS A 158 -13.11 1.19 -2.51
CA LYS A 158 -13.86 0.51 -1.44
C LYS A 158 -13.62 -1.01 -1.33
N TYR A 159 -13.27 -1.66 -2.45
CA TYR A 159 -12.98 -3.09 -2.49
C TYR A 159 -11.66 -3.45 -1.78
N LEU A 160 -10.70 -2.52 -1.63
CA LEU A 160 -9.42 -2.77 -0.99
C LEU A 160 -9.59 -3.13 0.49
N SER A 161 -10.48 -2.44 1.20
CA SER A 161 -10.78 -2.76 2.60
C SER A 161 -11.32 -4.19 2.74
N LYS A 162 -12.26 -4.59 1.87
CA LYS A 162 -12.75 -5.98 1.84
C LYS A 162 -11.62 -6.97 1.53
N ARG A 163 -10.84 -6.73 0.48
CA ARG A 163 -9.70 -7.56 0.09
C ARG A 163 -8.70 -7.73 1.25
N ASN A 164 -8.37 -6.65 1.94
CA ASN A 164 -7.42 -6.66 3.05
C ASN A 164 -7.99 -7.43 4.25
N ASN A 165 -9.28 -7.28 4.54
CA ASN A 165 -9.96 -8.08 5.56
C ASN A 165 -9.94 -9.57 5.22
N ASP A 166 -10.27 -9.96 3.99
CA ASP A 166 -10.23 -11.36 3.54
C ASP A 166 -8.82 -11.95 3.68
N LYS A 167 -7.79 -11.18 3.29
CA LYS A 167 -6.39 -11.56 3.47
C LYS A 167 -5.97 -11.69 4.93
N LEU A 168 -6.51 -10.85 5.82
CA LEU A 168 -6.22 -10.90 7.25
C LEU A 168 -6.88 -12.10 7.92
N ILE A 169 -8.12 -12.43 7.54
CA ILE A 169 -8.83 -13.62 8.01
C ILE A 169 -8.03 -14.86 7.62
N LYS A 170 -7.66 -14.99 6.34
CA LYS A 170 -6.86 -16.13 5.87
C LYS A 170 -5.55 -16.28 6.66
N PHE A 171 -4.85 -15.19 6.90
CA PHE A 171 -3.61 -15.22 7.68
C PHE A 171 -3.82 -15.73 9.12
N LYS A 172 -4.92 -15.33 9.77
CA LYS A 172 -5.28 -15.84 11.11
C LYS A 172 -5.59 -17.33 11.08
N ASP A 173 -6.30 -17.79 10.05
CA ASP A 173 -6.61 -19.20 9.87
C ASP A 173 -5.33 -20.04 9.68
N ASP A 174 -4.40 -19.55 8.84
CA ASP A 174 -3.11 -20.19 8.59
C ASP A 174 -2.27 -20.32 9.88
N ILE A 175 -2.23 -19.26 10.70
CA ILE A 175 -1.55 -19.29 12.02
C ILE A 175 -2.23 -20.29 12.96
N SER A 176 -3.55 -20.27 13.03
CA SER A 176 -4.33 -21.14 13.93
C SER A 176 -4.12 -22.62 13.59
N GLU A 177 -4.13 -22.96 12.31
CA GLU A 177 -3.88 -24.33 11.86
C GLU A 177 -2.45 -24.78 12.18
N LYS A 178 -1.46 -23.92 11.98
CA LYS A 178 -0.07 -24.23 12.30
C LYS A 178 0.15 -24.44 13.80
N GLN A 179 -0.53 -23.68 14.65
CA GLN A 179 -0.53 -23.90 16.10
C GLN A 179 -1.15 -25.25 16.47
N ARG A 180 -2.26 -25.62 15.84
CA ARG A 180 -2.92 -26.92 16.04
C ARG A 180 -2.00 -28.08 15.68
N LEU A 181 -1.34 -28.03 14.52
CA LEU A 181 -0.41 -29.07 14.06
C LEU A 181 0.81 -29.21 14.99
N THR A 182 1.35 -28.09 15.46
CA THR A 182 2.45 -28.10 16.44
C THR A 182 2.03 -28.76 17.76
N THR A 183 0.81 -28.48 18.22
CA THR A 183 0.26 -29.06 19.46
C THR A 183 0.07 -30.58 19.35
N ILE A 184 -0.51 -31.06 18.25
CA ILE A 184 -0.71 -32.50 17.99
C ILE A 184 0.64 -33.24 17.92
N SER A 185 1.62 -32.64 17.24
CA SER A 185 2.94 -33.25 17.10
C SER A 185 3.67 -33.37 18.45
N THR A 186 3.52 -32.35 19.30
CA THR A 186 4.12 -32.35 20.65
C THR A 186 3.47 -33.37 21.57
N SER A 187 2.13 -33.51 21.52
CA SER A 187 1.41 -34.49 22.34
C SER A 187 1.61 -35.93 21.88
N ALA A 188 1.81 -36.18 20.58
CA ALA A 188 2.15 -37.50 20.05
C ALA A 188 3.56 -37.97 20.45
N LEU A 189 4.51 -37.03 20.63
CA LEU A 189 5.87 -37.34 21.09
C LEU A 189 5.96 -37.59 22.60
N MET A 190 5.03 -37.06 23.40
CA MET A 190 4.99 -37.30 24.86
C MET A 190 4.28 -38.60 25.26
N ASN A 191 3.57 -39.23 24.32
CA ASN A 191 2.80 -40.46 24.55
C ASN A 191 3.48 -41.73 23.98
N ASN A 192 4.72 -41.62 23.50
CA ASN A 192 5.59 -42.72 23.08
C ASN A 192 6.86 -42.74 23.93
#